data_AF-A0A941MHQ6-F1
#
_entry.id   AF-A0A941MHQ6-F1
#
_cell.length_a   1.000
_cell.length_b   1.000
_cell.length_c   1.000
_cell.angle_alpha   90.00
_cell.angle_beta   90.00
_cell.angle_gamma   90.00
#
_symmetry.space_group_name_H-M   'P 1'
#
loop_
_entity.id
_entity.type
_entity.pdbx_description
1 polymer ?
#
loop_
_entity_poly.entity_id
_entity_poly.type
_entity_poly.pdbx_seq_one_letter_code
_entity_poly.pdbx_strand_id
1 'polypeptide(L)'
;MRARRILQAGAFTPDDVTRLQTAFDLAWQRIEATVDTAHHPRAREALAIVVVSAGNVSGLDAEELAGFAQRTFSTLRSVDEA
;
A
#
# COMPACT_ATOMS: atom_id res chain seq x y z
N MET A 1 -37.30 11.12 14.01
CA MET A 1 -36.07 11.71 13.44
C MET A 1 -35.16 10.59 12.97
N ARG A 2 -34.95 10.45 11.65
CA ARG A 2 -34.06 9.43 11.07
C ARG A 2 -32.65 10.04 11.03
N ALA A 3 -31.77 9.60 11.93
CA ALA A 3 -30.38 10.01 11.91
C ALA A 3 -29.77 9.58 10.56
N ARG A 4 -29.41 10.55 9.72
CA ARG A 4 -28.54 10.30 8.57
C ARG A 4 -27.24 9.76 9.14
N ARG A 5 -26.98 8.48 8.98
CA ARG A 5 -25.64 7.91 9.17
C ARG A 5 -24.75 8.65 8.19
N ILE A 6 -24.03 9.65 8.70
CA ILE A 6 -22.88 10.21 8.00
C ILE A 6 -21.95 9.02 7.82
N LEU A 7 -21.92 8.47 6.59
CA LEU A 7 -20.91 7.51 6.18
C LEU A 7 -19.57 8.24 6.39
N GLN A 8 -18.88 7.93 7.49
CA GLN A 8 -17.47 8.27 7.66
C GLN A 8 -16.67 7.44 6.64
N ALA A 9 -16.81 7.77 5.35
CA ALA A 9 -16.05 7.20 4.26
C ALA A 9 -14.61 7.76 4.21
N GLY A 10 -14.05 8.15 5.35
CA GLY A 10 -12.79 8.92 5.41
C GLY A 10 -11.87 8.62 6.59
N ALA A 11 -12.22 7.67 7.47
CA ALA A 11 -11.34 7.26 8.55
C ALA A 11 -11.04 5.77 8.41
N PHE A 12 -9.76 5.42 8.33
CA PHE A 12 -9.34 4.02 8.42
C PHE A 12 -9.80 3.43 9.75
N THR A 13 -10.45 2.28 9.68
CA THR A 13 -10.70 1.48 10.88
C THR A 13 -9.39 0.86 11.37
N PRO A 14 -9.29 0.41 12.62
CA PRO A 14 -8.13 -0.36 13.09
C PRO A 14 -7.83 -1.59 12.22
N ASP A 15 -8.87 -2.24 11.70
CA ASP A 15 -8.75 -3.39 10.81
C ASP A 15 -8.17 -2.97 9.45
N ASP A 16 -8.56 -1.81 8.92
CA ASP A 16 -7.96 -1.25 7.72
C ASP A 16 -6.46 -0.98 7.93
N VAL A 17 -6.10 -0.33 9.04
CA VAL A 17 -4.69 -0.05 9.35
C VAL A 17 -3.89 -1.36 9.44
N THR A 18 -4.43 -2.37 10.12
CA THR A 18 -3.78 -3.68 10.27
C THR A 18 -3.59 -4.36 8.92
N ARG A 19 -4.61 -4.33 8.06
CA ARG A 19 -4.55 -4.88 6.70
C ARG A 19 -3.51 -4.15 5.85
N LEU A 20 -3.50 -2.82 5.88
CA LEU A 20 -2.55 -2.00 5.12
C LEU A 20 -1.10 -2.21 5.60
N GLN A 21 -0.88 -2.27 6.91
CA GLN A 21 0.43 -2.55 7.49
C GLN A 21 0.93 -3.94 7.08
N THR A 22 0.07 -4.95 7.18
CA THR A 22 0.41 -6.32 6.77
C THR A 22 0.75 -6.38 5.29
N ALA A 23 -0.05 -5.74 4.43
CA ALA A 23 0.22 -5.68 2.99
C ALA A 23 1.54 -4.98 2.68
N PHE A 24 1.85 -3.89 3.39
CA PHE A 24 3.11 -3.18 3.26
C PHE A 24 4.30 -4.05 3.64
N ASP A 25 4.26 -4.72 4.80
CA ASP A 25 5.35 -5.56 5.27
C ASP A 25 5.62 -6.73 4.32
N LEU A 26 4.56 -7.38 3.84
CA LEU A 26 4.66 -8.45 2.85
C LEU A 26 5.25 -7.95 1.51
N ALA A 27 4.79 -6.80 1.02
CA ALA A 27 5.31 -6.24 -0.20
C ALA A 27 6.77 -5.79 -0.05
N TRP A 28 7.13 -5.18 1.08
CA TRP A 28 8.51 -4.75 1.36
C TRP A 28 9.46 -5.94 1.40
N GLN A 29 9.11 -7.00 2.12
CA GLN A 29 9.91 -8.24 2.17
C GLN A 29 10.20 -8.83 0.79
N ARG A 30 9.29 -8.65 -0.17
CA ARG A 30 9.46 -9.14 -1.56
C ARG A 30 10.39 -8.29 -2.41
N ILE A 31 10.51 -6.99 -2.11
CA ILE A 31 11.24 -6.03 -2.97
C ILE A 31 12.52 -5.48 -2.34
N GLU A 32 12.69 -5.55 -1.01
CA GLU A 32 13.79 -4.92 -0.29
C GLU A 32 15.16 -5.29 -0.87
N ALA A 33 15.37 -6.57 -1.19
CA ALA A 33 16.61 -7.07 -1.79
C ALA A 33 16.89 -6.52 -3.21
N THR A 34 15.89 -5.92 -3.86
CA THR A 34 16.01 -5.33 -5.20
C THR A 34 16.30 -3.83 -5.17
N VAL A 35 16.29 -3.21 -3.98
CA VAL A 35 16.52 -1.78 -3.79
C VAL A 35 17.85 -1.59 -3.06
N ASP A 36 18.69 -0.69 -3.57
CA ASP A 36 19.91 -0.27 -2.87
C ASP A 36 19.56 0.35 -1.51
N THR A 37 20.28 -0.04 -0.46
CA THR A 37 20.12 0.44 0.92
C THR A 37 20.11 1.97 1.01
N ALA A 38 20.88 2.67 0.16
CA ALA A 38 20.88 4.13 0.12
C ALA A 38 19.50 4.74 -0.26
N HIS A 39 18.69 3.98 -1.02
CA HIS A 39 17.38 4.39 -1.51
C HIS A 39 16.21 3.79 -0.72
N HIS A 40 16.47 2.95 0.30
CA HIS A 40 15.43 2.30 1.10
C HIS A 40 14.38 3.26 1.67
N PRO A 41 14.73 4.42 2.27
CA PRO A 41 13.72 5.34 2.79
C PRO A 41 12.73 5.81 1.74
N ARG A 42 13.23 6.22 0.56
CA ARG A 42 12.41 6.68 -0.57
C ARG A 42 11.56 5.55 -1.15
N ALA A 43 12.12 4.35 -1.28
CA ALA A 43 11.40 3.18 -1.76
C ALA A 43 10.28 2.75 -0.82
N ARG A 44 10.53 2.78 0.50
CA ARG A 44 9.50 2.51 1.52
C ARG A 44 8.37 3.52 1.45
N GLU A 45 8.68 4.81 1.31
CA GLU A 45 7.67 5.86 1.16
C GLU A 45 6.82 5.65 -0.09
N ALA A 46 7.46 5.41 -1.25
CA ALA A 46 6.75 5.15 -2.50
C ALA A 46 5.87 3.90 -2.42
N LEU A 47 6.35 2.81 -1.82
CA LEU A 47 5.57 1.60 -1.60
C LEU A 47 4.37 1.85 -0.67
N ALA A 48 4.56 2.61 0.41
CA ALA A 48 3.48 2.97 1.34
C ALA A 48 2.39 3.78 0.63
N ILE A 49 2.76 4.73 -0.24
CA ILE A 49 1.80 5.49 -1.05
C ILE A 49 0.96 4.57 -1.92
N VAL A 50 1.58 3.59 -2.59
CA VAL A 50 0.88 2.61 -3.43
C VAL A 50 -0.08 1.77 -2.58
N VAL A 51 0.39 1.22 -1.46
CA VAL A 51 -0.43 0.38 -0.55
C VAL A 51 -1.64 1.13 -0.03
N VAL A 52 -1.46 2.36 0.46
CA VAL A 52 -2.57 3.17 1.00
C VAL A 52 -3.53 3.57 -0.11
N SER A 53 -3.02 4.03 -1.27
CA SER A 53 -3.87 4.46 -2.39
C SER A 53 -4.72 3.31 -2.93
N ALA A 54 -4.11 2.14 -3.15
CA ALA A 54 -4.80 0.97 -3.63
C ALA A 54 -5.72 0.36 -2.56
N GLY A 55 -5.25 0.25 -1.32
CA GLY A 55 -6.02 -0.36 -0.24
C GLY A 55 -7.22 0.49 0.22
N ASN A 56 -7.20 1.80 -0.02
CA ASN A 56 -8.34 2.69 0.28
C ASN A 56 -9.51 2.52 -0.71
N VAL A 57 -9.24 2.12 -1.95
CA VAL A 57 -10.26 1.97 -3.00
C VAL A 57 -10.58 0.52 -3.35
N SER A 58 -9.75 -0.42 -2.90
CA SER A 58 -9.89 -1.83 -3.23
C SER A 58 -10.35 -2.66 -2.03
N GLY A 59 -11.26 -3.61 -2.27
CA GLY A 59 -11.70 -4.61 -1.29
C GLY A 59 -10.73 -5.79 -1.16
N LEU A 60 -9.47 -5.60 -1.53
CA LEU A 60 -8.45 -6.64 -1.52
C LEU A 60 -8.04 -6.98 -0.09
N ASP A 61 -7.75 -8.26 0.15
CA ASP A 61 -7.08 -8.65 1.38
C ASP A 61 -5.60 -8.21 1.39
N ALA A 62 -4.90 -8.46 2.50
CA ALA A 62 -3.52 -8.00 2.66
C ALA A 62 -2.55 -8.66 1.65
N GLU A 63 -2.76 -9.92 1.30
CA GLU A 63 -1.89 -10.70 0.42
C GLU A 63 -2.06 -10.27 -1.03
N GLU A 64 -3.32 -10.11 -1.46
CA GLU A 64 -3.69 -9.57 -2.76
C GLU A 64 -3.19 -8.14 -2.94
N LEU A 65 -3.36 -7.30 -1.92
CA LEU A 65 -2.89 -5.92 -1.92
C LEU A 65 -1.36 -5.86 -1.99
N ALA A 66 -0.65 -6.73 -1.26
CA ALA A 66 0.81 -6.82 -1.33
C ALA A 66 1.28 -7.20 -2.74
N GLY A 67 0.63 -8.17 -3.38
CA GLY A 67 0.93 -8.57 -4.75
C GLY A 67 0.67 -7.43 -5.77
N PHE A 68 -0.42 -6.69 -5.59
CA PHE A 68 -0.70 -5.51 -6.41
C PHE A 68 0.34 -4.40 -6.20
N ALA A 69 0.68 -4.10 -4.94
CA ALA A 69 1.61 -3.05 -4.59
C ALA A 69 3.01 -3.33 -5.12
N GLN A 70 3.49 -4.57 -4.99
CA GLN A 70 4.76 -5.02 -5.57
C GLN A 70 4.82 -4.74 -7.07
N ARG A 71 3.83 -5.22 -7.84
CA ARG A 71 3.80 -5.06 -9.31
C ARG A 71 3.80 -3.58 -9.70
N THR A 72 2.94 -2.80 -9.04
CA THR A 72 2.82 -1.36 -9.31
C THR A 72 4.13 -0.62 -9.01
N PHE A 73 4.75 -0.92 -7.86
CA PHE A 73 6.05 -0.34 -7.49
C PHE A 73 7.13 -0.67 -8.54
N SER A 74 7.24 -1.94 -8.95
CA SER A 74 8.20 -2.35 -9.98
C SER A 74 7.98 -1.64 -11.32
N THR A 75 6.71 -1.47 -11.73
CA THR A 75 6.38 -0.72 -12.96
C THR A 75 6.78 0.74 -12.85
N LEU A 76 6.43 1.43 -11.75
CA LEU A 76 6.79 2.83 -11.55
C LEU A 76 8.31 3.04 -11.55
N ARG A 77 9.07 2.14 -10.93
CA ARG A 77 10.53 2.20 -10.93
C ARG A 77 11.13 2.02 -12.32
N SER A 78 10.59 1.08 -13.12
CA SER A 78 11.06 0.89 -14.50
C SER A 78 10.82 2.10 -15.42
N VAL A 79 9.83 2.95 -15.11
CA VAL A 79 9.57 4.19 -15.84
C VAL A 79 10.52 5.31 -15.42
N ASP A 80 10.95 5.37 -14.15
CA ASP A 80 11.89 6.38 -13.64
C ASP A 80 13.34 6.13 -14.12
N GLU A 81 13.66 4.88 -14.47
CA GLU A 81 14.99 4.46 -14.95
C GLU A 81 15.15 4.48 -16.48
N ALA A 82 14.06 4.73 -17.24
CA ALA A 82 14.03 4.71 -18.71
C ALA A 82 14.16 6.12 -19.32
#